data_AF-A0A6P0T1D9-F1
#
_entry.id   AF-A0A6P0T1D9-F1
#
_cell.length_a   1.000
_cell.length_b   1.000
_cell.length_c   1.000
_cell.angle_alpha   90.00
_cell.angle_beta   90.00
_cell.angle_gamma   90.00
#
_symmetry.space_group_name_H-M   'P 1'
#
loop_
_entity.id
_entity.type
_entity.pdbx_description
1 polymer ?
#
loop_
_entity_poly.entity_id
_entity_poly.type
_entity_poly.pdbx_seq_one_letter_code
_entity_poly.pdbx_strand_id
1 'polypeptide(L)' 'MIRHMENHSESWKRQQWKKHRQNLFRLQRRVYKAVQAGDLKKARSL' A
#
# COMPACT_ATOMS: atom_id res chain seq x y z
N MET A 1 11.59 21.10 9.33
CA MET A 1 10.92 22.07 8.42
C MET A 1 10.97 21.49 7.02
N ILE A 2 9.82 21.08 6.48
CA ILE A 2 9.72 20.63 5.07
C ILE A 2 9.76 21.90 4.23
N ARG A 3 10.83 22.11 3.46
CA ARG A 3 10.91 23.23 2.51
C ARG A 3 9.95 22.92 1.38
N HIS A 4 8.86 23.66 1.30
CA HIS A 4 7.98 23.65 0.15
C HIS A 4 8.73 24.27 -1.04
N MET A 5 9.46 23.46 -1.80
CA MET A 5 9.88 23.85 -3.15
C MET A 5 8.67 23.76 -4.08
N GLU A 6 8.49 24.83 -4.83
CA GLU A 6 7.26 25.30 -5.46
C GLU A 6 6.59 24.37 -6.47
N ASN A 7 7.08 23.15 -6.70
CA ASN A 7 6.45 22.26 -7.68
C ASN A 7 6.35 20.78 -7.29
N HIS A 8 7.11 20.26 -6.31
CA HIS A 8 6.94 18.86 -5.86
C HIS A 8 7.31 18.71 -4.38
N SER A 9 6.44 18.06 -3.60
CA SER A 9 6.72 17.80 -2.18
C SER A 9 7.93 16.87 -2.04
N GLU A 10 8.95 17.30 -1.30
CA GLU A 10 10.15 16.48 -1.01
C GLU A 10 9.78 15.11 -0.41
N SER A 11 8.63 15.02 0.25
CA SER A 11 8.08 13.79 0.80
C SER A 11 7.81 12.74 -0.29
N TRP A 12 7.32 13.12 -1.47
CA TRP A 12 7.09 12.18 -2.59
C TRP A 12 8.40 11.64 -3.16
N LYS A 13 9.48 12.43 -3.12
CA LYS A 13 10.80 12.05 -3.66
C LYS A 13 11.53 11.05 -2.77
N ARG A 14 11.30 11.08 -1.45
CA ARG A 14 11.89 10.16 -0.46
C ARG A 14 11.07 8.89 -0.22
N GLN A 15 9.87 8.80 -0.80
CA GLN A 15 8.99 7.64 -0.66
C GLN A 15 9.53 6.41 -1.40
N GLN A 16 9.53 5.25 -0.72
CA GLN A 16 9.99 3.98 -1.28
C GLN A 16 8.88 3.30 -2.12
N TRP A 17 8.48 3.94 -3.22
CA TRP A 17 7.37 3.53 -4.08
C TRP A 17 7.40 2.07 -4.51
N LYS A 18 8.59 1.54 -4.83
CA LYS A 18 8.76 0.13 -5.19
C LYS A 18 8.36 -0.81 -4.05
N LYS A 19 8.75 -0.50 -2.82
CA LYS A 19 8.37 -1.31 -1.64
C LYS A 19 6.89 -1.17 -1.32
N HIS A 20 6.35 0.05 -1.41
CA HIS A 20 4.93 0.29 -1.20
C HIS A 20 4.06 -0.50 -2.19
N ARG A 21 4.43 -0.49 -3.49
CA ARG A 21 3.75 -1.26 -4.53
C ARG A 21 3.82 -2.78 -4.28
N GLN A 22 4.98 -3.28 -3.85
CA GLN A 22 5.14 -4.70 -3.51
C GLN A 22 4.26 -5.11 -2.31
N ASN A 23 4.24 -4.28 -1.27
CA ASN A 23 3.42 -4.53 -0.08
C ASN A 23 1.93 -4.50 -0.41
N LEU A 24 1.50 -3.52 -1.20
CA LEU A 24 0.11 -3.37 -1.63
C LEU A 24 -0.33 -4.56 -2.50
N PHE A 25 0.50 -5.01 -3.44
CA PHE A 25 0.21 -6.20 -4.24
C PHE A 25 0.10 -7.48 -3.40
N ARG A 26 0.99 -7.65 -2.41
CA ARG A 26 0.93 -8.81 -1.49
C ARG A 26 -0.34 -8.77 -0.65
N LEU A 27 -0.75 -7.59 -0.18
CA LEU A 27 -1.99 -7.40 0.57
C LEU A 27 -3.20 -7.76 -0.30
N GLN A 28 -3.29 -7.19 -1.51
CA GLN A 28 -4.36 -7.51 -2.46
C GLN A 28 -4.47 -9.01 -2.73
N ARG A 29 -3.34 -9.70 -2.92
CA ARG A 29 -3.34 -11.15 -3.14
C ARG A 29 -3.80 -11.95 -1.92
N ARG A 30 -3.51 -11.49 -0.70
CA ARG A 30 -4.00 -12.12 0.55
C ARG A 30 -5.50 -11.94 0.70
N VAL A 31 -6.01 -10.73 0.44
CA VAL A 31 -7.45 -10.45 0.46
C VAL A 31 -8.16 -11.31 -0.58
N TYR A 32 -7.65 -11.38 -1.81
CA TYR A 32 -8.21 -12.23 -2.87
C TYR A 32 -8.28 -13.70 -2.45
N LYS A 33 -7.19 -14.25 -1.90
CA LYS A 33 -7.18 -15.64 -1.40
C LYS A 33 -8.16 -15.87 -0.25
N ALA A 34 -8.30 -14.92 0.68
CA ALA A 34 -9.24 -15.02 1.79
C ALA A 34 -10.70 -15.02 1.30
N VAL A 35 -11.03 -14.14 0.35
CA VAL A 35 -12.34 -14.09 -0.30
C VAL A 35 -12.61 -15.39 -1.08
N GLN A 36 -11.63 -15.87 -1.84
CA GLN A 36 -11.75 -17.13 -2.60
C GLN A 36 -11.99 -18.34 -1.68
N ALA A 37 -11.42 -18.35 -0.49
CA ALA A 37 -11.64 -19.38 0.52
C ALA A 37 -12.97 -19.23 1.30
N GLY A 38 -13.74 -18.17 1.04
CA GLY A 38 -14.99 -17.86 1.77
C GLY A 38 -14.78 -17.24 3.15
N ASP A 39 -13.54 -16.97 3.57
CA ASP A 39 -13.22 -16.37 4.87
C ASP A 39 -13.29 -14.83 4.80
N LEU A 40 -14.52 -14.33 4.80
CA LEU A 40 -14.82 -12.90 4.71
C LEU A 40 -14.40 -12.14 5.98
N LYS A 41 -14.37 -12.80 7.13
CA LYS A 41 -13.94 -12.19 8.40
C LYS A 41 -12.44 -11.84 8.31
N LYS A 42 -11.64 -12.78 7.82
CA LYS A 42 -10.21 -12.59 7.59
C LYS A 42 -9.93 -11.60 6.46
N ALA A 43 -10.71 -11.60 5.39
CA ALA A 43 -10.57 -10.62 4.31
C ALA A 43 -10.76 -9.16 4.80
N ARG A 44 -11.67 -8.94 5.76
CA ARG A 44 -11.96 -7.61 6.34
C ARG A 44 -10.95 -7.14 7.39
N SER A 45 -10.24 -8.06 8.03
CA SER A 45 -9.24 -7.73 9.07
C SER A 45 -7.81 -7.60 8.51
N LEU A 46 -7.62 -7.84 7.21
CA LEU A 46 -6.34 -7.71 6.50
C LEU A 46 -6.13 -6.27 6.00
#